data_AF-A0A8C2WI76-F1
#
_entry.id   AF-A0A8C2WI76-F1
#
_cell.length_a   1.000
_cell.length_b   1.000
_cell.length_c   1.000
_cell.angle_alpha   90.00
_cell.angle_beta   90.00
_cell.angle_gamma   90.00
#
_symmetry.space_group_name_H-M   'P 1'
#
loop_
_entity.id
_entity.type
_entity.pdbx_description
1 polymer ?
#
loop_
_entity_poly.entity_id
_entity_poly.type
_entity_poly.pdbx_seq_one_letter_code
_entity_poly.pdbx_strand_id
1 'polypeptide(L)'
;MSVFMDLNVSFSAERSRMTKLIEAAAHLGFSTVAINYVFEPMAKKKLEIPMPTPVKELIDQLPVVQGRSRPIRVLNRLTVVMSDSSHFRPNATEYRGFDLLAVQPTTEKLFHAACMLYDVDIICISVTEKLPFFFKRAPVNGAMDRGVVFEVSYSAAIRDSTRRRYTIANAVSLMESCKGKNVILSSAAEKPLELRGPYDITNLGLLFGLSEGDAKEAVSSTCRSVVLHAESRKSASGIIYTMKTCSESSSQQEALAADLGEAPAAKRAKPHLTQ
;
A
#
# COMPACT_ATOMS: atom_id res chain seq x y z
N MET A 1 12.58 14.22 5.38
CA MET A 1 11.91 13.31 6.35
C MET A 1 11.51 12.04 5.62
N SER A 2 11.86 10.87 6.18
CA SER A 2 11.38 9.57 5.68
C SER A 2 9.86 9.51 5.70
N VAL A 3 9.28 8.90 4.67
CA VAL A 3 7.83 8.74 4.47
C VAL A 3 7.48 7.36 4.99
N PHE A 4 6.80 7.29 6.14
CA PHE A 4 6.37 6.02 6.72
C PHE A 4 4.99 5.62 6.20
N MET A 5 4.82 4.34 5.92
CA MET A 5 3.61 3.79 5.34
C MET A 5 3.21 2.50 6.06
N ASP A 6 1.91 2.29 6.25
CA ASP A 6 1.36 1.00 6.67
C ASP A 6 0.47 0.45 5.54
N LEU A 7 0.89 -0.65 4.92
CA LEU A 7 0.23 -1.21 3.74
C LEU A 7 -0.81 -2.29 4.08
N ASN A 8 -1.18 -2.47 5.35
CA ASN A 8 -2.16 -3.49 5.75
C ASN A 8 -3.02 -3.06 6.94
N VAL A 9 -4.09 -2.32 6.70
CA VAL A 9 -5.14 -2.10 7.72
C VAL A 9 -6.38 -2.87 7.30
N SER A 10 -6.89 -3.73 8.17
CA SER A 10 -8.01 -4.63 7.82
C SER A 10 -9.30 -3.84 7.59
N PHE A 11 -9.96 -4.07 6.45
CA PHE A 11 -11.23 -3.43 6.13
C PHE A 11 -12.33 -3.77 7.16
N SER A 12 -13.22 -2.80 7.39
CA SER A 12 -14.41 -2.93 8.22
C SER A 12 -15.59 -2.26 7.53
N ALA A 13 -16.76 -2.92 7.55
CA ALA A 13 -18.01 -2.29 7.12
C ALA A 13 -18.44 -1.13 8.04
N GLU A 14 -17.99 -1.13 9.31
CA GLU A 14 -18.30 -0.07 10.25
C GLU A 14 -17.44 1.18 10.01
N ARG A 15 -18.08 2.26 9.53
CA ARG A 15 -17.44 3.55 9.23
C ARG A 15 -16.68 4.14 10.42
N SER A 16 -17.32 4.18 11.59
CA SER A 16 -16.74 4.70 12.84
C SER A 16 -15.40 4.03 13.20
N ARG A 17 -15.31 2.71 12.98
CA ARG A 17 -14.09 1.95 13.24
C ARG A 17 -12.98 2.30 12.25
N MET A 18 -13.31 2.43 10.96
CA MET A 18 -12.35 2.82 9.93
C MET A 18 -11.83 4.24 10.16
N THR A 19 -12.71 5.19 10.50
CA THR A 19 -12.30 6.56 10.82
C THR A 19 -11.31 6.60 11.96
N LYS A 20 -11.61 5.93 13.09
CA LYS A 20 -10.71 5.86 14.25
C LYS A 20 -9.36 5.21 13.93
N LEU A 21 -9.33 4.19 13.07
CA LEU A 21 -8.10 3.54 12.64
C LEU A 21 -7.22 4.49 11.81
N ILE A 22 -7.81 5.23 10.88
CA ILE A 22 -7.10 6.15 10.00
C ILE A 22 -6.62 7.39 10.77
N GLU A 23 -7.43 7.90 11.70
CA GLU A 23 -7.04 8.97 12.63
C GLU A 23 -5.87 8.54 13.52
N ALA A 24 -5.93 7.35 14.10
CA ALA A 24 -4.84 6.80 14.91
C ALA A 24 -3.56 6.65 14.08
N ALA A 25 -3.65 6.17 12.84
CA ALA A 25 -2.50 6.05 11.95
C ALA A 25 -1.90 7.44 11.61
N ALA A 26 -2.73 8.44 11.34
CA ALA A 26 -2.28 9.81 11.08
C ALA A 26 -1.59 10.43 12.32
N HIS A 27 -2.10 10.16 13.52
CA HIS A 27 -1.50 10.61 14.79
C HIS A 27 -0.15 9.92 15.05
N LEU A 28 0.00 8.64 14.69
CA LEU A 28 1.28 7.94 14.80
C LEU A 28 2.33 8.41 13.76
N GLY A 29 1.94 9.24 12.79
CA GLY A 29 2.83 9.79 11.77
C GLY A 29 2.89 8.99 10.47
N PHE A 30 1.95 8.07 10.23
CA PHE A 30 1.86 7.39 8.94
C PHE A 30 1.32 8.34 7.87
N SER A 31 2.05 8.40 6.75
CA SER A 31 1.71 9.28 5.64
C SER A 31 0.83 8.61 4.59
N THR A 32 0.88 7.29 4.51
CA THR A 32 0.07 6.49 3.60
C THR A 32 -0.38 5.23 4.32
N VAL A 33 -1.66 4.90 4.18
CA VAL A 33 -2.28 3.69 4.73
C VAL A 33 -2.99 2.95 3.61
N ALA A 34 -2.86 1.63 3.56
CA ALA A 34 -3.64 0.80 2.65
C ALA A 34 -4.70 -0.01 3.39
N ILE A 35 -5.95 0.12 2.95
CA ILE A 35 -7.09 -0.65 3.44
C ILE A 35 -7.10 -1.99 2.71
N ASN A 36 -6.93 -3.07 3.46
CA ASN A 36 -6.83 -4.43 2.97
C ASN A 36 -8.20 -5.13 2.96
N TYR A 37 -8.61 -5.55 1.77
CA TYR A 37 -9.75 -6.41 1.53
C TYR A 37 -9.25 -7.84 1.37
N VAL A 38 -9.65 -8.74 2.27
CA VAL A 38 -9.25 -10.14 2.22
C VAL A 38 -10.29 -10.94 1.43
N PHE A 39 -9.84 -11.64 0.40
CA PHE A 39 -10.66 -12.53 -0.41
C PHE A 39 -10.21 -13.97 -0.20
N GLU A 40 -11.06 -14.77 0.42
CA GLU A 40 -10.85 -16.19 0.66
C GLU A 40 -11.81 -17.01 -0.21
N PRO A 41 -11.34 -17.61 -1.32
CA PRO A 41 -12.18 -18.41 -2.18
C PRO A 41 -12.51 -19.73 -1.47
N MET A 42 -13.77 -19.85 -1.04
CA MET A 42 -14.29 -21.08 -0.45
C MET A 42 -14.94 -21.91 -1.56
N ALA A 43 -14.56 -23.20 -1.67
CA ALA A 43 -15.00 -24.11 -2.73
C ALA A 43 -16.54 -24.29 -2.89
N LYS A 44 -17.36 -23.78 -1.95
CA LYS A 44 -18.81 -24.01 -1.90
C LYS A 44 -19.68 -22.78 -2.19
N LYS A 45 -19.11 -21.57 -2.34
CA LYS A 45 -19.85 -20.38 -2.76
C LYS A 45 -19.01 -19.61 -3.77
N LYS A 46 -19.62 -19.23 -4.91
CA LYS A 46 -19.05 -18.19 -5.79
C LYS A 46 -19.05 -16.88 -5.00
N LEU A 47 -17.99 -16.64 -4.23
CA LEU A 47 -17.70 -15.36 -3.64
C LEU A 47 -17.13 -14.48 -4.76
N GLU A 48 -17.78 -13.36 -5.00
CA GLU A 48 -17.26 -12.35 -5.92
C GLU A 48 -16.13 -11.58 -5.24
N ILE A 49 -15.15 -11.13 -6.04
CA ILE A 49 -14.09 -10.27 -5.52
C ILE A 49 -14.76 -8.98 -5.04
N PRO A 50 -14.49 -8.51 -3.82
CA PRO A 50 -15.10 -7.29 -3.32
C PRO A 50 -14.72 -6.11 -4.23
N MET A 51 -15.65 -5.17 -4.41
CA MET A 51 -15.30 -3.87 -4.99
C MET A 51 -14.74 -2.97 -3.89
N PRO A 52 -13.64 -2.24 -4.15
CA PRO A 52 -13.10 -1.31 -3.18
C PRO A 52 -14.10 -0.18 -2.94
N THR A 53 -14.33 0.13 -1.66
CA THR A 53 -15.18 1.24 -1.27
C THR A 53 -14.46 2.56 -1.59
N PRO A 54 -15.11 3.53 -2.24
CA PRO A 54 -14.53 4.85 -2.45
C PRO A 54 -14.10 5.47 -1.11
N VAL A 55 -12.90 6.04 -1.04
CA VAL A 55 -12.36 6.63 0.20
C VAL A 55 -13.30 7.71 0.77
N LYS A 56 -14.00 8.46 -0.09
CA LYS A 56 -15.00 9.46 0.29
C LYS A 56 -16.18 8.88 1.08
N GLU A 57 -16.57 7.64 0.78
CA GLU A 57 -17.63 6.96 1.51
C GLU A 57 -17.16 6.45 2.87
N LEU A 58 -15.86 6.19 3.02
CA LEU A 58 -15.28 5.74 4.28
C LEU A 58 -15.02 6.91 5.24
N ILE A 59 -14.52 8.03 4.72
CA ILE A 59 -14.15 9.22 5.50
C ILE A 59 -14.47 10.49 4.70
N ASP A 60 -15.20 11.41 5.34
CA ASP A 60 -15.57 12.69 4.72
C ASP A 60 -14.37 13.64 4.61
N GLN A 61 -13.54 13.72 5.65
CA GLN A 61 -12.32 14.54 5.68
C GLN A 61 -11.14 13.73 6.21
N LEU A 62 -10.09 13.63 5.38
CA LEU A 62 -8.89 12.89 5.74
C LEU A 62 -8.07 13.68 6.79
N PRO A 63 -7.65 13.03 7.89
CA PRO A 63 -6.89 13.69 8.94
C PRO A 63 -5.50 14.12 8.44
N VAL A 64 -5.03 15.25 8.96
CA VAL A 64 -3.66 15.74 8.72
C VAL A 64 -2.69 14.92 9.56
N VAL A 65 -1.62 14.47 8.92
CA VAL A 65 -0.62 13.59 9.55
C VAL A 65 0.20 14.37 10.56
N GLN A 66 0.38 13.83 11.76
CA GLN A 66 1.18 14.46 12.80
C GLN A 66 2.63 14.68 12.30
N GLY A 67 3.14 15.90 12.48
CA GLY A 67 4.46 16.30 12.00
C GLY A 67 4.52 16.63 10.51
N ARG A 68 3.38 16.68 9.80
CA ARG A 68 3.27 17.10 8.40
C ARG A 68 2.07 18.02 8.18
N SER A 69 2.10 18.77 7.08
CA SER A 69 1.01 19.68 6.67
C SER A 69 0.09 19.09 5.59
N ARG A 70 0.15 17.77 5.37
CA ARG A 70 -0.61 17.09 4.32
C ARG A 70 -1.55 16.05 4.92
N PRO A 71 -2.74 15.84 4.32
CA PRO A 71 -3.63 14.76 4.72
C PRO A 71 -3.01 13.39 4.42
N ILE A 72 -3.45 12.38 5.17
CA ILE A 72 -3.04 10.99 4.96
C ILE A 72 -3.53 10.48 3.59
N ARG A 73 -2.67 9.76 2.85
CA ARG A 73 -3.06 9.09 1.61
C ARG A 73 -3.63 7.71 1.93
N VAL A 74 -4.84 7.43 1.45
CA VAL A 74 -5.49 6.11 1.63
C VAL A 74 -5.45 5.36 0.30
N LEU A 75 -4.98 4.11 0.34
CA LEU A 75 -4.91 3.19 -0.79
C LEU A 75 -5.85 2.01 -0.57
N ASN A 76 -6.33 1.40 -1.65
CA ASN A 76 -7.09 0.16 -1.59
C ASN A 76 -6.22 -1.03 -1.96
N ARG A 77 -6.20 -2.04 -1.10
CA ARG A 77 -5.40 -3.26 -1.29
C ARG A 77 -6.31 -4.48 -1.30
N LEU A 78 -6.06 -5.42 -2.20
CA LEU A 78 -6.68 -6.74 -2.19
C LEU A 78 -5.65 -7.80 -1.77
N THR A 79 -6.00 -8.65 -0.82
CA THR A 79 -5.22 -9.86 -0.48
C THR A 79 -6.03 -11.10 -0.84
N VAL A 80 -5.50 -11.93 -1.74
CA VAL A 80 -6.13 -13.20 -2.13
C VAL A 80 -5.48 -14.34 -1.35
N VAL A 81 -6.27 -15.04 -0.53
CA VAL A 81 -5.80 -16.23 0.20
C VAL A 81 -5.89 -17.45 -0.73
N MET A 82 -4.74 -18.08 -0.94
CA MET A 82 -4.59 -19.13 -1.94
C MET A 82 -4.44 -20.49 -1.27
N SER A 83 -5.48 -21.32 -1.41
CA SER A 83 -5.45 -22.75 -1.08
C SER A 83 -5.28 -23.63 -2.32
N ASP A 84 -5.69 -23.13 -3.48
CA ASP A 84 -5.53 -23.76 -4.79
C ASP A 84 -4.96 -22.74 -5.81
N SER A 85 -4.33 -23.23 -6.86
CA SER A 85 -3.83 -22.40 -7.96
C SER A 85 -4.94 -21.65 -8.71
N SER A 86 -6.13 -22.24 -8.80
CA SER A 86 -7.31 -21.68 -9.46
C SER A 86 -7.89 -20.44 -8.76
N HIS A 87 -7.47 -20.18 -7.51
CA HIS A 87 -7.95 -19.05 -6.72
C HIS A 87 -7.42 -17.70 -7.22
N PHE A 88 -6.26 -17.69 -7.87
CA PHE A 88 -5.67 -16.48 -8.44
C PHE A 88 -5.98 -16.42 -9.93
N ARG A 89 -6.54 -15.29 -10.37
CA ARG A 89 -6.96 -15.06 -11.76
C ARG A 89 -6.12 -13.93 -12.38
N PRO A 90 -4.97 -14.20 -13.01
CA PRO A 90 -4.01 -13.17 -13.43
C PRO A 90 -4.61 -11.98 -14.21
N ASN A 91 -5.65 -12.23 -15.01
CA ASN A 91 -6.28 -11.23 -15.87
C ASN A 91 -7.69 -10.79 -15.39
N ALA A 92 -8.00 -10.99 -14.10
CA ALA A 92 -9.27 -10.53 -13.54
C ALA A 92 -9.36 -9.00 -13.61
N THR A 93 -10.40 -8.48 -14.27
CA THR A 93 -10.66 -7.05 -14.38
C THR A 93 -10.90 -6.40 -13.02
N GLU A 94 -11.41 -7.17 -12.06
CA GLU A 94 -11.68 -6.78 -10.69
C GLU A 94 -10.41 -6.33 -9.96
N TYR A 95 -9.25 -6.93 -10.27
CA TYR A 95 -7.96 -6.55 -9.67
C TYR A 95 -7.51 -5.14 -10.06
N ARG A 96 -8.00 -4.58 -11.18
CA ARG A 96 -7.67 -3.22 -11.61
C ARG A 96 -8.27 -2.14 -10.70
N GLY A 97 -9.33 -2.48 -9.96
CA GLY A 97 -9.94 -1.56 -8.98
C GLY A 97 -9.05 -1.29 -7.77
N PHE A 98 -8.12 -2.19 -7.45
CA PHE A 98 -7.26 -2.09 -6.27
C PHE A 98 -5.90 -1.47 -6.61
N ASP A 99 -5.42 -0.59 -5.74
CA ASP A 99 -4.08 0.02 -5.82
C ASP A 99 -3.00 -1.01 -5.62
N LEU A 100 -3.13 -1.89 -4.63
CA LEU A 100 -2.16 -2.92 -4.30
C LEU A 100 -2.79 -4.30 -4.44
N LEU A 101 -2.03 -5.25 -4.98
CA LEU A 101 -2.42 -6.66 -5.08
C LEU A 101 -1.46 -7.52 -4.29
N ALA A 102 -2.01 -8.27 -3.33
CA ALA A 102 -1.28 -9.17 -2.48
C ALA A 102 -1.83 -10.60 -2.57
N VAL A 103 -0.98 -11.58 -2.35
CA VAL A 103 -1.37 -13.00 -2.27
C VAL A 103 -0.85 -13.63 -1.00
N GLN A 104 -1.66 -14.47 -0.38
CA GLN A 104 -1.29 -15.25 0.80
C GLN A 104 -1.30 -16.74 0.45
N PRO A 105 -0.15 -17.30 0.04
CA PRO A 105 -0.04 -18.72 -0.26
C PRO A 105 -0.05 -19.58 1.01
N THR A 106 -0.81 -20.66 1.00
CA THR A 106 -0.90 -21.61 2.15
C THR A 106 0.00 -22.85 1.99
N THR A 107 0.46 -23.14 0.77
CA THR A 107 1.29 -24.32 0.46
C THR A 107 2.59 -23.92 -0.25
N GLU A 108 3.62 -24.78 -0.16
CA GLU A 108 4.92 -24.53 -0.79
C GLU A 108 4.82 -24.36 -2.31
N LYS A 109 3.98 -25.17 -2.97
CA LYS A 109 3.77 -25.10 -4.42
C LYS A 109 3.18 -23.76 -4.84
N LEU A 110 2.22 -23.25 -4.07
CA LEU A 110 1.61 -21.95 -4.33
C LEU A 110 2.55 -20.81 -4.00
N PHE A 111 3.36 -20.94 -2.95
CA PHE A 111 4.41 -19.96 -2.65
C PHE A 111 5.43 -19.85 -3.78
N HIS A 112 5.89 -21.00 -4.31
CA HIS A 112 6.78 -21.03 -5.47
C HIS A 112 6.13 -20.38 -6.70
N ALA A 113 4.88 -20.72 -7.01
CA ALA A 113 4.14 -20.13 -8.12
C ALA A 113 3.95 -18.61 -7.94
N ALA A 114 3.66 -18.14 -6.74
CA ALA A 114 3.55 -16.71 -6.43
C ALA A 114 4.87 -15.97 -6.68
N CYS A 115 6.00 -16.56 -6.29
CA CYS A 115 7.30 -15.97 -6.51
C CYS A 115 7.68 -15.89 -8.00
N MET A 116 7.33 -16.91 -8.78
CA MET A 116 7.83 -17.05 -10.16
C MET A 116 6.86 -16.57 -11.25
N LEU A 117 5.55 -16.73 -11.05
CA LEU A 117 4.56 -16.63 -12.11
C LEU A 117 3.53 -15.51 -11.91
N TYR A 118 3.11 -15.25 -10.67
CA TYR A 118 1.99 -14.34 -10.44
C TYR A 118 2.42 -12.88 -10.47
N ASP A 119 1.70 -12.07 -11.23
CA ASP A 119 1.90 -10.61 -11.30
C ASP A 119 1.21 -9.94 -10.11
N VAL A 120 1.95 -9.85 -9.00
CA VAL A 120 1.48 -9.35 -7.70
C VAL A 120 2.51 -8.40 -7.13
N ASP A 121 2.09 -7.50 -6.25
CA ASP A 121 2.98 -6.52 -5.62
C ASP A 121 3.58 -7.07 -4.31
N ILE A 122 2.77 -7.84 -3.57
CA ILE A 122 3.10 -8.29 -2.22
C ILE A 122 2.80 -9.80 -2.06
N ILE A 123 3.72 -10.53 -1.45
CA ILE A 123 3.50 -11.91 -0.99
C ILE A 123 3.40 -11.88 0.54
N CYS A 124 2.20 -12.13 1.05
CA CYS A 124 1.92 -12.20 2.48
C CYS A 124 2.38 -13.53 3.05
N ILE A 125 3.13 -13.49 4.14
CA ILE A 125 3.49 -14.70 4.86
C ILE A 125 2.46 -14.94 5.97
N SER A 126 1.89 -16.14 5.99
CA SER A 126 1.02 -16.55 7.10
C SER A 126 1.86 -16.68 8.37
N VAL A 127 1.58 -15.82 9.35
CA VAL A 127 2.30 -15.74 10.64
C VAL A 127 1.49 -16.26 11.83
N THR A 128 0.27 -16.72 11.58
CA THR A 128 -0.67 -17.17 12.63
C THR A 128 -0.44 -18.62 13.05
N GLU A 129 0.18 -19.42 12.19
CA GLU A 129 0.40 -20.86 12.39
C GLU A 129 1.82 -21.24 11.97
N LYS A 130 2.26 -22.43 12.39
CA LYS A 130 3.53 -22.99 11.90
C LYS A 130 3.41 -23.22 10.40
N LEU A 131 4.30 -22.59 9.62
CA LEU A 131 4.31 -22.82 8.18
C LEU A 131 4.64 -24.29 7.89
N PRO A 132 3.90 -24.93 6.98
CA PRO A 132 4.14 -26.33 6.62
C PRO A 132 5.32 -26.51 5.66
N PHE A 133 6.03 -25.42 5.32
CA PHE A 133 7.13 -25.41 4.36
C PHE A 133 8.22 -24.42 4.76
N PHE A 134 9.38 -24.57 4.13
CA PHE A 134 10.54 -23.69 4.30
C PHE A 134 10.69 -22.77 3.08
N PHE A 135 11.26 -21.59 3.32
CA PHE A 135 11.56 -20.65 2.25
C PHE A 135 12.82 -21.10 1.50
N LYS A 136 12.66 -21.46 0.22
CA LYS A 136 13.79 -21.74 -0.66
C LYS A 136 14.35 -20.43 -1.21
N ARG A 137 15.68 -20.30 -1.23
CA ARG A 137 16.37 -19.08 -1.73
C ARG A 137 16.08 -18.77 -3.20
N ALA A 138 16.03 -19.78 -4.06
CA ALA A 138 15.84 -19.55 -5.51
C ALA A 138 14.49 -18.88 -5.83
N PRO A 139 13.33 -19.37 -5.34
CA PRO A 139 12.05 -18.67 -5.52
C PRO A 139 12.05 -17.27 -4.90
N VAL A 140 12.60 -17.13 -3.69
CA VAL A 140 12.68 -15.84 -2.99
C VAL A 140 13.45 -14.81 -3.81
N ASN A 141 14.61 -15.17 -4.36
CA ASN A 141 15.38 -14.29 -5.24
C ASN A 141 14.63 -13.98 -6.54
N GLY A 142 13.95 -14.96 -7.14
CA GLY A 142 13.14 -14.74 -8.34
C GLY A 142 12.00 -13.74 -8.11
N ALA A 143 11.37 -13.73 -6.94
CA ALA A 143 10.40 -12.72 -6.55
C ALA A 143 11.04 -11.32 -6.40
N MET A 144 12.21 -11.25 -5.75
CA MET A 144 12.92 -9.99 -5.54
C MET A 144 13.37 -9.34 -6.84
N ASP A 145 13.88 -10.13 -7.80
CA ASP A 145 14.32 -9.64 -9.11
C ASP A 145 13.16 -9.06 -9.93
N ARG A 146 11.94 -9.54 -9.68
CA ARG A 146 10.70 -9.03 -10.28
C ARG A 146 10.16 -7.79 -9.58
N GLY A 147 10.74 -7.38 -8.45
CA GLY A 147 10.25 -6.25 -7.65
C GLY A 147 9.12 -6.60 -6.68
N VAL A 148 8.82 -7.89 -6.50
CA VAL A 148 7.83 -8.36 -5.53
C VAL A 148 8.43 -8.34 -4.13
N VAL A 149 7.60 -7.96 -3.14
CA VAL A 149 8.03 -7.77 -1.75
C VAL A 149 7.31 -8.73 -0.83
N PHE A 150 8.01 -9.23 0.18
CA PHE A 150 7.45 -10.10 1.21
C PHE A 150 6.91 -9.29 2.37
N GLU A 151 5.75 -9.65 2.88
CA GLU A 151 5.13 -8.96 4.00
C GLU A 151 5.05 -9.84 5.24
N VAL A 152 5.43 -9.24 6.37
CA VAL A 152 5.25 -9.80 7.71
C VAL A 152 4.33 -8.88 8.51
N SER A 153 3.15 -9.40 8.88
CA SER A 153 2.20 -8.66 9.71
C SER A 153 2.48 -8.88 11.20
N TYR A 154 2.53 -7.80 11.97
CA TYR A 154 2.91 -7.90 13.39
C TYR A 154 1.72 -8.00 14.37
N SER A 155 0.49 -7.61 13.99
CA SER A 155 -0.65 -7.64 14.92
C SER A 155 -0.91 -9.03 15.50
N ALA A 156 -0.63 -10.10 14.75
CA ALA A 156 -0.78 -11.47 15.24
C ALA A 156 0.08 -11.75 16.49
N ALA A 157 1.27 -11.15 16.58
CA ALA A 157 2.16 -11.27 17.74
C ALA A 157 1.71 -10.48 18.97
N ILE A 158 0.88 -9.45 18.76
CA ILE A 158 0.29 -8.64 19.83
C ILE A 158 -0.92 -9.36 20.44
N ARG A 159 -1.79 -9.93 19.59
CA ARG A 159 -3.08 -10.52 20.00
C ARG A 159 -2.94 -11.76 20.86
N ASP A 160 -2.02 -12.66 20.53
CA ASP A 160 -1.89 -13.97 21.20
C ASP A 160 -0.43 -14.40 21.37
N SER A 161 -0.12 -15.00 22.52
CA SER A 161 1.24 -15.43 22.88
C SER A 161 1.70 -16.66 22.09
N THR A 162 0.78 -17.52 21.66
CA THR A 162 1.11 -18.67 20.82
C THR A 162 1.39 -18.23 19.39
N ARG A 163 0.53 -17.36 18.83
CA ARG A 163 0.77 -16.74 17.51
C ARG A 163 2.08 -15.96 17.48
N ARG A 164 2.44 -15.24 18.56
CA ARG A 164 3.73 -14.54 18.68
C ARG A 164 4.94 -15.44 18.40
N ARG A 165 4.94 -16.66 18.95
CA ARG A 165 6.03 -17.62 18.72
C ARG A 165 6.15 -17.99 17.23
N TYR A 166 5.02 -18.24 16.57
CA TYR A 166 5.00 -18.55 15.13
C TYR A 166 5.38 -17.34 14.28
N THR A 167 4.89 -16.14 14.61
CA THR A 167 5.24 -14.92 13.90
C THR A 167 6.74 -14.68 13.91
N ILE A 168 7.39 -14.76 15.08
CA ILE A 168 8.84 -14.57 15.20
C ILE A 168 9.58 -15.68 14.44
N ALA A 169 9.22 -16.95 14.64
CA ALA A 169 9.91 -18.08 13.98
C ALA A 169 9.80 -18.03 12.45
N ASN A 170 8.60 -17.75 11.91
CA ASN A 170 8.37 -17.66 10.47
C ASN A 170 9.08 -16.43 9.88
N ALA A 171 9.08 -15.29 10.59
CA ALA A 171 9.77 -14.08 10.15
C ALA A 171 11.29 -14.30 10.09
N VAL A 172 11.90 -14.89 11.13
CA VAL A 172 13.34 -15.23 11.13
C VAL A 172 13.69 -16.18 9.98
N SER A 173 12.88 -17.21 9.76
CA SER A 173 13.05 -18.15 8.63
C SER A 173 13.00 -17.45 7.26
N LEU A 174 12.12 -16.45 7.11
CA LEU A 174 12.12 -15.60 5.91
C LEU A 174 13.42 -14.78 5.82
N MET A 175 13.85 -14.13 6.90
CA MET A 175 15.04 -13.27 6.88
C MET A 175 16.32 -14.05 6.54
N GLU A 176 16.44 -15.31 6.95
CA GLU A 176 17.54 -16.19 6.56
C GLU A 176 17.59 -16.47 5.04
N SER A 177 16.43 -16.39 4.38
CA SER A 177 16.27 -16.60 2.95
C SER A 177 16.43 -15.32 2.14
N CYS A 178 15.79 -14.23 2.57
CA CYS A 178 15.84 -12.91 1.90
C CYS A 178 17.08 -12.07 2.25
N LYS A 179 17.79 -12.42 3.33
CA LYS A 179 18.86 -11.59 3.95
C LYS A 179 18.37 -10.18 4.30
N GLY A 180 17.12 -10.06 4.74
CA GLY A 180 16.49 -8.80 5.13
C GLY A 180 16.08 -7.85 3.99
N LYS A 181 16.27 -8.24 2.72
CA LYS A 181 15.90 -7.41 1.56
C LYS A 181 14.46 -7.64 1.13
N ASN A 182 13.85 -6.61 0.54
CA ASN A 182 12.50 -6.65 -0.04
C ASN A 182 11.46 -7.23 0.94
N VAL A 183 11.53 -6.80 2.20
CA VAL A 183 10.54 -7.13 3.22
C VAL A 183 9.85 -5.85 3.68
N ILE A 184 8.54 -5.92 3.90
CA ILE A 184 7.76 -4.87 4.57
C ILE A 184 7.16 -5.39 5.86
N LEU A 185 7.08 -4.50 6.84
CA LEU A 185 6.37 -4.74 8.10
C LEU A 185 5.06 -3.96 8.07
N SER A 186 3.97 -4.65 8.36
CA SER A 186 2.64 -4.07 8.31
C SER A 186 1.83 -4.45 9.54
N SER A 187 0.78 -3.68 9.83
CA SER A 187 0.01 -3.94 11.05
C SER A 187 -0.91 -5.14 10.90
N ALA A 188 -1.70 -5.24 9.83
CA ALA A 188 -2.93 -6.04 9.78
C ALA A 188 -3.90 -5.69 10.94
N ALA A 189 -3.90 -4.42 11.34
CA ALA A 189 -4.68 -3.95 12.48
C ALA A 189 -6.18 -4.00 12.19
N GLU A 190 -6.93 -4.57 13.12
CA GLU A 190 -8.40 -4.51 13.15
C GLU A 190 -8.90 -3.45 14.13
N LYS A 191 -8.07 -3.09 15.11
CA LYS A 191 -8.36 -2.14 16.18
C LYS A 191 -7.28 -1.05 16.25
N PRO A 192 -7.63 0.22 16.57
CA PRO A 192 -6.65 1.30 16.68
C PRO A 192 -5.51 1.00 17.66
N LEU A 193 -5.78 0.27 18.74
CA LEU A 193 -4.80 -0.09 19.76
C LEU A 193 -3.76 -1.13 19.30
N GLU A 194 -3.92 -1.72 18.11
CA GLU A 194 -2.96 -2.64 17.52
C GLU A 194 -1.91 -1.90 16.66
N LEU A 195 -2.18 -0.65 16.28
CA LEU A 195 -1.21 0.18 15.58
C LEU A 195 -0.05 0.56 16.49
N ARG A 196 1.15 0.66 15.93
CA ARG A 196 2.38 1.05 16.62
C ARG A 196 3.06 2.17 15.84
N GLY A 197 3.85 3.00 16.54
CA GLY A 197 4.61 4.05 15.87
C GLY A 197 5.64 3.43 14.91
N PRO A 198 6.03 4.13 13.83
CA PRO A 198 6.97 3.58 12.84
C PRO A 198 8.33 3.20 13.45
N TYR A 199 8.80 3.93 14.45
CA TYR A 199 10.04 3.61 15.17
C TYR A 199 9.89 2.39 16.09
N ASP A 200 8.71 2.18 16.69
CA ASP A 200 8.44 0.96 17.46
C ASP A 200 8.40 -0.27 16.55
N ILE A 201 7.84 -0.13 15.35
CA ILE A 201 7.82 -1.18 14.33
C ILE A 201 9.25 -1.48 13.85
N THR A 202 10.10 -0.45 13.71
CA THR A 202 11.53 -0.62 13.38
C THR A 202 12.23 -1.47 14.45
N ASN A 203 11.99 -1.17 15.73
CA ASN A 203 12.52 -1.97 16.84
C ASN A 203 11.99 -3.41 16.84
N LEU A 204 10.73 -3.61 16.48
CA LEU A 204 10.15 -4.95 16.31
C LEU A 204 10.83 -5.71 15.15
N GLY A 205 11.20 -5.01 14.07
CA GLY A 205 11.93 -5.58 12.94
C GLY A 205 13.26 -6.22 13.35
N LEU A 206 13.94 -5.66 14.34
CA LEU A 206 15.16 -6.25 14.90
C LEU A 206 14.90 -7.63 15.52
N LEU A 207 13.74 -7.82 16.19
CA LEU A 207 13.34 -9.13 16.73
C LEU A 207 13.04 -10.15 15.65
N PHE A 208 12.66 -9.70 14.46
CA PHE A 208 12.45 -10.56 13.30
C PHE A 208 13.74 -10.90 12.55
N GLY A 209 14.89 -10.37 12.99
CA GLY A 209 16.20 -10.64 12.38
C GLY A 209 16.59 -9.66 11.26
N LEU A 210 15.91 -8.51 11.15
CA LEU A 210 16.34 -7.42 10.29
C LEU A 210 17.48 -6.62 10.94
N SER A 211 18.34 -6.02 10.10
CA SER A 211 19.27 -4.99 10.57
C SER A 211 18.52 -3.68 10.87
N GLU A 212 19.11 -2.76 11.62
CA GLU A 212 18.49 -1.47 11.93
C GLU A 212 18.16 -0.66 10.67
N GLY A 213 19.07 -0.70 9.68
CA GLY A 213 18.85 -0.09 8.37
C GLY A 213 17.68 -0.73 7.64
N ASP A 214 17.71 -2.05 7.47
CA ASP A 214 16.66 -2.78 6.72
C ASP A 214 15.29 -2.67 7.42
N ALA A 215 15.25 -2.68 8.75
CA ALA A 215 14.02 -2.54 9.52
C ALA A 215 13.36 -1.17 9.31
N LYS A 216 14.17 -0.10 9.22
CA LYS A 216 13.66 1.24 8.93
C LYS A 216 13.17 1.35 7.48
N GLU A 217 13.93 0.79 6.55
CA GLU A 217 13.56 0.77 5.13
C GLU A 217 12.29 -0.05 4.88
N ALA A 218 12.07 -1.13 5.63
CA ALA A 218 10.87 -1.98 5.58
C ALA A 218 9.56 -1.25 5.90
N VAL A 219 9.60 -0.11 6.59
CA VAL A 219 8.42 0.73 6.89
C VAL A 219 8.40 2.01 6.04
N SER A 220 9.48 2.29 5.29
CA SER A 220 9.65 3.53 4.52
C SER A 220 9.90 3.29 3.03
N SER A 221 11.16 3.13 2.60
CA SER A 221 11.52 3.09 1.19
C SER A 221 11.01 1.83 0.48
N THR A 222 11.03 0.66 1.15
CA THR A 222 10.51 -0.59 0.59
C THR A 222 9.00 -0.51 0.41
N CYS A 223 8.28 0.11 1.36
CA CYS A 223 6.85 0.39 1.16
C CYS A 223 6.62 1.31 -0.04
N ARG A 224 7.48 2.32 -0.24
CA ARG A 224 7.40 3.21 -1.40
C ARG A 224 7.66 2.47 -2.71
N SER A 225 8.62 1.54 -2.76
CA SER A 225 8.89 0.75 -3.96
C SER A 225 7.71 -0.15 -4.31
N VAL A 226 7.00 -0.70 -3.31
CA VAL A 226 5.76 -1.46 -3.53
C VAL A 226 4.67 -0.61 -4.18
N VAL A 227 4.44 0.61 -3.68
CA VAL A 227 3.43 1.50 -4.27
C VAL A 227 3.79 1.85 -5.72
N LEU A 228 5.06 2.12 -6.01
CA LEU A 228 5.53 2.41 -7.37
C LEU A 228 5.41 1.18 -8.30
N HIS A 229 5.74 -0.01 -7.80
CA HIS A 229 5.55 -1.26 -8.52
C HIS A 229 4.07 -1.45 -8.90
N ALA A 230 3.17 -1.20 -7.97
CA ALA A 230 1.74 -1.34 -8.22
C ALA A 230 1.19 -0.28 -9.20
N GLU A 231 1.69 0.95 -9.15
CA GLU A 231 1.39 1.99 -10.15
C GLU A 231 1.86 1.55 -11.55
N SER A 232 3.00 0.86 -11.65
CA SER A 232 3.53 0.31 -12.91
C SER A 232 2.68 -0.85 -13.45
N ARG A 233 2.12 -1.69 -12.56
CA ARG A 233 1.18 -2.78 -12.90
C ARG A 233 -0.16 -2.25 -13.43
N LYS A 234 -0.65 -1.15 -12.86
CA LYS A 234 -1.87 -0.47 -13.35
C LYS A 234 -1.67 0.22 -14.70
N SER A 235 -0.46 0.73 -14.91
CA SER A 235 -0.06 1.42 -16.13
C SER A 235 0.36 0.40 -17.20
N ALA A 236 0.44 0.82 -18.46
CA ALA A 236 0.89 -0.05 -19.55
C ALA A 236 2.42 -0.18 -19.56
N SER A 237 3.00 -0.78 -18.50
CA SER A 237 4.42 -1.14 -18.39
C SER A 237 5.41 -0.03 -18.83
N GLY A 238 5.23 1.18 -18.29
CA GLY A 238 6.13 2.32 -18.50
C GLY A 238 5.45 3.60 -19.02
N ILE A 239 4.20 3.52 -19.48
CA ILE A 239 3.43 4.69 -19.95
C ILE A 239 2.36 5.05 -18.93
N ILE A 240 2.51 6.23 -18.31
CA ILE A 240 1.52 6.80 -17.37
C ILE A 240 0.70 7.85 -18.14
N TYR A 241 -0.59 7.57 -18.34
CA TYR A 241 -1.52 8.53 -18.92
C TYR A 241 -2.24 9.30 -17.81
N THR A 242 -1.94 10.59 -17.68
CA THR A 242 -2.62 11.49 -16.74
C THR A 242 -3.35 12.58 -17.49
N MET A 243 -4.66 12.70 -17.28
CA MET A 243 -5.42 13.87 -17.67
C MET A 243 -5.40 14.89 -16.54
N LYS A 244 -4.78 16.06 -16.78
CA LYS A 244 -4.93 17.19 -15.87
C LYS A 244 -6.28 17.85 -16.16
N THR A 245 -7.29 17.51 -15.38
CA THR A 245 -8.52 18.30 -15.36
C THR A 245 -8.27 19.56 -14.54
N CYS A 246 -8.25 20.72 -15.20
CA CYS A 246 -8.32 22.00 -14.51
C CYS A 246 -9.74 22.14 -13.93
N SER A 247 -9.93 21.77 -12.67
CA SER A 247 -11.05 22.28 -11.91
C SER A 247 -10.75 23.75 -11.62
N GLU A 248 -11.56 24.66 -12.17
CA GLU A 248 -11.49 26.09 -11.87
C GLU A 248 -11.67 26.31 -10.37
N SER A 249 -10.56 26.57 -9.68
CA SER A 249 -10.54 27.23 -8.38
C SER A 249 -9.80 28.56 -8.53
N SER A 250 -10.30 29.39 -9.44
CA SER A 250 -9.82 30.75 -9.69
C SER A 250 -11.00 31.69 -9.83
N SER A 251 -11.74 31.89 -8.74
CA SER A 251 -12.81 32.89 -8.67
C SER A 251 -12.82 33.61 -7.32
N GLN A 252 -11.63 34.00 -6.82
CA GLN A 252 -11.49 34.97 -5.72
C GLN A 252 -10.26 35.90 -5.86
N GLN A 253 -9.72 36.09 -7.08
CA GLN A 253 -8.60 37.03 -7.30
C GLN A 253 -8.87 38.12 -8.34
N GLU A 254 -10.12 38.24 -8.82
CA GLU A 254 -10.52 39.27 -9.80
C GLU A 254 -11.19 40.49 -9.16
N ALA A 255 -11.33 40.55 -7.83
CA ALA A 255 -11.94 41.68 -7.13
C ALA A 255 -10.96 42.80 -6.70
N LEU A 256 -9.65 42.66 -6.99
CA LEU A 256 -8.62 43.62 -6.55
C LEU A 256 -7.89 44.34 -7.69
N ALA A 257 -8.22 44.05 -8.96
CA ALA A 257 -7.53 44.64 -10.11
C ALA A 257 -8.34 45.71 -10.86
N ALA A 258 -9.57 46.00 -10.43
CA ALA A 258 -10.47 46.92 -11.14
C ALA A 258 -10.33 48.41 -10.75
N ASP A 259 -9.44 48.77 -9.83
CA ASP A 259 -9.39 50.14 -9.26
C ASP A 259 -8.04 50.88 -9.44
N LEU A 260 -7.38 50.69 -10.59
CA LEU A 260 -6.24 51.54 -10.96
C LEU A 260 -6.30 51.98 -12.43
N GLY A 261 -6.88 53.16 -12.63
CA GLY A 261 -6.29 54.24 -13.44
C GLY A 261 -6.24 54.06 -14.95
N GLU A 262 -7.10 54.82 -15.65
CA GLU A 262 -6.95 55.20 -17.06
C GLU A 262 -5.51 55.64 -17.40
N ALA A 263 -4.99 55.12 -18.51
CA ALA A 263 -3.84 55.69 -19.21
C ALA A 263 -4.09 55.69 -20.74
N PRO A 264 -3.60 56.71 -21.48
CA PRO A 264 -4.23 57.13 -22.73
C PRO A 264 -3.70 56.44 -24.00
N ALA A 265 -4.50 56.55 -25.06
CA ALA A 265 -4.25 56.00 -26.38
C ALA A 265 -3.03 56.62 -27.09
N ALA A 266 -2.13 55.78 -27.63
CA ALA A 266 -1.18 56.19 -28.66
C ALA A 266 -0.78 55.07 -29.64
N LYS A 267 -1.18 55.32 -30.90
CA LYS A 267 -0.54 54.96 -32.19
C LYS A 267 -0.57 53.51 -32.70
N ARG A 268 -1.56 53.26 -33.58
CA ARG A 268 -1.59 52.23 -34.63
C ARG A 268 -0.46 52.44 -35.66
N ALA A 269 0.28 51.39 -36.00
CA ALA A 269 1.13 51.33 -37.18
C ALA A 269 0.33 50.86 -38.41
N LYS A 270 0.50 51.54 -39.55
CA LYS A 270 -0.06 51.15 -40.86
C LYS A 270 0.88 50.17 -41.58
N PRO A 271 0.38 49.22 -42.40
CA PRO A 271 1.21 48.34 -43.20
C PRO A 271 1.63 49.02 -44.52
N HIS A 272 2.89 48.85 -44.91
CA HIS A 272 3.43 49.25 -46.21
C HIS A 272 3.21 48.13 -47.24
N LEU A 273 2.48 48.42 -48.32
CA LEU A 273 2.53 47.66 -49.57
C LEU A 273 3.79 48.04 -50.35
N THR A 274 4.47 47.05 -50.94
CA THR A 274 5.45 47.23 -52.01
C THR A 274 4.94 46.50 -53.26
N GLN A 275 5.20 47.12 -54.41
CA GLN A 275 4.87 46.65 -55.76
C GLN A 275 5.67 45.39 -56.14
#